data_AF-A0A2E3F4S0-F1
#
_entry.id   AF-A0A2E3F4S0-F1
#
_cell.length_a   1.000
_cell.length_b   1.000
_cell.length_c   1.000
_cell.angle_alpha   90.00
_cell.angle_beta   90.00
_cell.angle_gamma   90.00
#
_symmetry.space_group_name_H-M   'P 1'
#
loop_
_entity.id
_entity.type
_entity.pdbx_description
1 polymer ?
#
loop_
_entity_poly.entity_id
_entity_poly.type
_entity_poly.pdbx_seq_one_letter_code
_entity_poly.pdbx_strand_id
1 'polypeptide(L)'
;MTERKPAFNRTCTKISLGTKFEDQLKDVNINYAKLQKDRAITYTYFVVFLLIGIAVIAGAFLFGKYIYDKGVISTVPLIIMAVGLAPLGLAIGTLNKHLENRKAAKLKKDRIDAVLALYRIAYDINIQFGASYHGKQEVYVDLQTKNLPKTHL
;
A
#
# COMPACT_ATOMS: atom_id res chain seq x y z
N MET A 1 19.66 52.55 10.51
CA MET A 1 19.35 51.12 10.71
C MET A 1 18.35 50.74 9.63
N THR A 2 18.70 49.82 8.74
CA THR A 2 17.87 49.47 7.58
C THR A 2 16.96 48.30 7.96
N GLU A 3 15.71 48.58 8.34
CA GLU A 3 14.68 47.57 8.65
C GLU A 3 14.07 46.95 7.38
N ARG A 4 14.90 46.39 6.49
CA ARG A 4 14.37 45.58 5.38
C ARG A 4 14.29 44.13 5.82
N LYS A 5 13.07 43.58 5.84
CA LYS A 5 12.85 42.12 5.96
C LYS A 5 13.74 41.42 4.92
N PRO A 6 14.52 40.40 5.31
CA PRO A 6 15.30 39.64 4.35
C PRO A 6 14.33 39.00 3.34
N ALA A 7 14.55 39.30 2.07
CA ALA A 7 13.87 38.61 0.98
C ALA A 7 14.46 37.19 0.91
N PHE A 8 13.84 36.26 1.64
CA PHE A 8 14.14 34.85 1.49
C PHE A 8 13.71 34.42 0.08
N ASN A 9 14.66 34.43 -0.85
CA ASN A 9 14.51 33.74 -2.12
C ASN A 9 14.29 32.26 -1.77
N ARG A 10 13.19 31.65 -2.22
CA ARG A 10 12.68 30.33 -1.76
C ARG A 10 13.59 29.13 -2.09
N THR A 11 14.85 29.38 -2.40
CA THR A 11 15.83 28.41 -2.87
C THR A 11 17.17 28.69 -2.21
N CYS A 12 17.68 27.72 -1.45
CA CYS A 12 19.10 27.66 -1.14
C CYS A 12 19.87 27.42 -2.46
N THR A 13 20.95 28.16 -2.68
CA THR A 13 21.65 28.29 -3.97
C THR A 13 22.26 26.98 -4.50
N LYS A 14 22.36 25.94 -3.67
CA LYS A 14 22.81 24.60 -4.06
C LYS A 14 22.37 23.59 -3.00
N ILE A 15 21.42 22.70 -3.34
CA ILE A 15 21.12 21.53 -2.49
C ILE A 15 22.05 20.39 -2.90
N SER A 16 22.77 19.80 -1.95
CA SER A 16 23.36 18.48 -2.14
C SER A 16 22.38 17.44 -1.61
N LEU A 17 22.07 16.41 -2.41
CA LEU A 17 21.37 15.25 -1.89
C LEU A 17 22.37 14.49 -1.00
N GLY A 18 22.19 14.60 0.31
CA GLY A 18 22.89 13.73 1.24
C GLY A 18 22.40 12.30 1.12
N THR A 19 23.22 11.33 1.50
CA THR A 19 22.89 9.89 1.49
C THR A 19 21.54 9.60 2.16
N LYS A 20 21.25 10.27 3.29
CA LYS A 20 19.96 10.16 4.00
C LYS A 20 18.74 10.52 3.14
N PHE A 21 18.85 11.53 2.29
CA PHE A 21 17.75 11.94 1.42
C PHE A 21 17.57 10.95 0.27
N GLU A 22 18.67 10.47 -0.32
CA GLU A 22 18.62 9.42 -1.35
C GLU A 22 18.00 8.14 -0.80
N ASP A 23 18.37 7.72 0.41
CA ASP A 23 17.80 6.55 1.07
C ASP A 23 16.31 6.72 1.33
N GLN A 24 15.86 7.90 1.78
CA GLN A 24 14.44 8.20 1.94
C GLN A 24 13.68 8.18 0.61
N LEU A 25 14.26 8.73 -0.47
CA LEU A 25 13.67 8.70 -1.80
C LEU A 25 13.52 7.27 -2.31
N LYS A 26 14.55 6.43 -2.12
CA LYS A 26 14.53 5.01 -2.47
C LYS A 26 13.46 4.29 -1.65
N ASP A 27 13.47 4.40 -0.32
CA ASP A 27 12.52 3.71 0.56
C ASP A 27 11.06 4.06 0.23
N VAL A 28 10.73 5.33 0.05
CA VAL A 28 9.36 5.75 -0.27
C VAL A 28 8.89 5.20 -1.62
N ASN A 29 9.76 5.20 -2.64
CA ASN A 29 9.41 4.63 -3.95
C ASN A 29 9.35 3.09 -3.92
N ILE A 30 10.22 2.40 -3.19
CA ILE A 30 10.17 0.95 -2.97
C ILE A 30 8.84 0.58 -2.29
N ASN A 31 8.49 1.29 -1.22
CA ASN A 31 7.25 1.04 -0.48
C ASN A 31 6.01 1.25 -1.35
N TYR A 32 5.99 2.32 -2.15
CA TYR A 32 4.90 2.57 -3.09
C TYR A 32 4.80 1.49 -4.18
N ALA A 33 5.93 1.13 -4.79
CA ALA A 33 5.99 0.11 -5.83
C ALA A 33 5.59 -1.28 -5.31
N LYS A 34 6.01 -1.62 -4.07
CA LYS A 34 5.62 -2.87 -3.40
C LYS A 34 4.10 -2.94 -3.22
N LEU A 35 3.48 -1.89 -2.68
CA LEU A 35 2.02 -1.83 -2.53
C LEU A 35 1.28 -1.82 -3.88
N GLN A 36 1.93 -1.40 -4.97
CA GLN A 36 1.36 -1.51 -6.31
C GLN A 36 1.39 -2.95 -6.82
N LYS A 37 2.49 -3.69 -6.59
CA LYS A 37 2.59 -5.13 -6.93
C LYS A 37 1.62 -5.97 -6.10
N ASP A 38 1.49 -5.68 -4.82
CA ASP A 38 0.59 -6.42 -3.90
C ASP A 38 -0.90 -6.23 -4.22
N ARG A 39 -1.25 -5.33 -5.16
CA ARG A 39 -2.64 -5.07 -5.57
C ARG A 39 -3.36 -6.33 -6.01
N ALA A 40 -2.71 -7.11 -6.88
CA ALA A 40 -3.31 -8.29 -7.46
C ALA A 40 -3.57 -9.34 -6.38
N ILE A 41 -2.58 -9.61 -5.54
CA ILE A 41 -2.68 -10.57 -4.43
C ILE A 41 -3.77 -10.14 -3.44
N THR A 42 -3.80 -8.85 -3.07
CA THR A 42 -4.81 -8.31 -2.16
C THR A 42 -6.23 -8.44 -2.75
N TYR A 43 -6.39 -8.17 -4.04
CA TYR A 43 -7.69 -8.30 -4.71
C TYR A 43 -8.12 -9.76 -4.83
N THR A 44 -7.20 -10.67 -5.16
CA THR A 44 -7.46 -12.11 -5.16
C THR A 44 -7.89 -12.59 -3.79
N TYR A 45 -7.17 -12.20 -2.73
CA TYR A 45 -7.54 -12.51 -1.34
C TYR A 45 -8.95 -12.01 -1.02
N PHE A 46 -9.25 -10.75 -1.36
CA PHE A 46 -10.58 -10.16 -1.16
C PHE A 46 -11.68 -10.98 -1.84
N VAL A 47 -11.50 -11.31 -3.13
CA VAL A 47 -12.50 -12.06 -3.90
C VAL A 47 -12.70 -13.48 -3.35
N VAL A 48 -11.61 -14.19 -3.02
CA VAL A 48 -11.70 -15.55 -2.49
C VAL A 48 -12.44 -15.59 -1.16
N PHE A 49 -12.09 -14.71 -0.22
CA PHE A 49 -12.76 -14.67 1.09
C PHE A 49 -14.21 -14.20 1.00
N LEU A 50 -14.51 -13.31 0.05
CA LEU A 50 -15.88 -12.88 -0.24
C LEU A 50 -16.73 -14.05 -0.75
N LEU A 51 -16.20 -14.84 -1.70
CA LEU A 51 -16.89 -16.02 -2.22
C LEU A 51 -17.09 -17.09 -1.14
N ILE A 52 -16.08 -17.35 -0.31
CA ILE A 52 -16.20 -18.32 0.80
C ILE A 52 -17.29 -17.86 1.79
N GLY A 53 -17.28 -16.59 2.21
CA GLY A 53 -18.29 -16.07 3.12
C GLY A 53 -19.71 -16.20 2.58
N ILE A 54 -19.92 -15.82 1.31
CA ILE A 54 -21.22 -15.96 0.64
C ILE A 54 -21.63 -17.42 0.52
N ALA A 55 -20.71 -18.31 0.13
CA ALA A 55 -20.99 -19.74 -0.01
C ALA A 55 -21.40 -20.38 1.32
N VAL A 56 -20.74 -20.02 2.42
CA VAL A 56 -21.09 -20.51 3.77
C VAL A 56 -22.47 -20.03 4.18
N ILE A 57 -22.79 -18.75 3.97
CA ILE A 57 -24.10 -18.18 4.32
C ILE A 57 -25.21 -18.81 3.47
N ALA A 58 -25.02 -18.90 2.15
CA ALA A 58 -25.99 -19.50 1.24
C ALA A 58 -26.20 -20.99 1.53
N GLY A 59 -25.10 -21.74 1.77
CA GLY A 59 -25.15 -23.15 2.13
C GLY A 59 -25.90 -23.37 3.45
N ALA A 60 -25.62 -22.55 4.47
CA ALA A 60 -26.33 -22.61 5.74
C ALA A 60 -27.82 -22.30 5.59
N PHE A 61 -28.18 -21.30 4.79
CA PHE A 61 -29.57 -20.96 4.50
C PHE A 61 -30.31 -22.12 3.81
N LEU A 62 -29.73 -22.71 2.75
CA LEU A 62 -30.33 -23.84 2.05
C LEU A 62 -30.46 -25.08 2.96
N PHE A 63 -29.44 -25.35 3.77
CA PHE A 63 -29.48 -26.42 4.76
C PHE A 63 -30.58 -26.19 5.80
N GLY A 64 -30.70 -24.97 6.31
CA GLY A 64 -31.75 -24.57 7.24
C GLY A 64 -33.16 -24.74 6.66
N LYS A 65 -33.35 -24.35 5.40
CA LYS A 65 -34.61 -24.56 4.69
C LYS A 65 -34.93 -26.06 4.55
N TYR A 66 -33.95 -26.87 4.16
CA TYR A 66 -34.13 -28.31 3.99
C TYR A 66 -34.56 -29.03 5.28
N ILE A 67 -33.97 -28.68 6.43
CA ILE A 67 -34.36 -29.29 7.71
C ILE A 67 -35.70 -28.76 8.22
N TYR A 68 -36.00 -27.48 7.98
CA TYR A 68 -37.29 -26.87 8.34
C TYR A 68 -38.44 -27.51 7.57
N ASP A 69 -38.26 -27.73 6.27
CA ASP A 69 -39.24 -28.42 5.41
C ASP A 69 -39.47 -29.89 5.85
N LYS A 70 -38.56 -30.47 6.67
CA LYS A 70 -38.72 -31.77 7.33
C LYS A 70 -39.29 -31.72 8.74
N GLY A 71 -39.75 -30.54 9.19
CA GLY A 71 -40.34 -30.33 10.52
C GLY A 71 -39.31 -30.15 11.65
N VAL A 72 -38.02 -29.97 11.33
CA VAL A 72 -36.96 -29.75 12.33
C VAL A 72 -36.66 -28.27 12.46
N ILE A 73 -36.88 -27.73 13.65
CA ILE A 73 -36.48 -26.36 14.01
C ILE A 73 -35.11 -26.43 14.68
N SER A 74 -34.11 -25.77 14.08
CA SER A 74 -32.74 -25.75 14.59
C SER A 74 -32.15 -24.35 14.50
N THR A 75 -31.38 -23.96 15.52
CA THR A 75 -30.60 -22.72 15.55
C THR A 75 -29.23 -22.87 14.87
N VAL A 76 -28.82 -24.10 14.54
CA VAL A 76 -27.52 -24.40 13.93
C VAL A 76 -27.28 -23.63 12.62
N PRO A 77 -28.24 -23.57 11.66
CA PRO A 77 -28.06 -22.78 10.43
C PRO A 77 -27.77 -21.31 10.71
N LEU A 78 -28.38 -20.73 11.75
CA LEU A 78 -28.21 -19.33 12.11
C LEU A 78 -26.82 -19.05 12.67
N ILE A 79 -26.28 -19.96 13.48
CA ILE A 79 -24.91 -19.88 13.99
C ILE A 79 -23.91 -19.97 12.83
N ILE A 80 -24.10 -20.90 11.89
CA ILE A 80 -23.21 -21.06 10.73
C ILE A 80 -23.25 -19.80 9.85
N MET A 81 -24.42 -19.21 9.62
CA MET A 81 -24.54 -17.93 8.91
C MET A 81 -23.76 -16.81 9.61
N ALA A 82 -23.86 -16.72 10.94
CA ALA A 82 -23.11 -15.74 11.72
C ALA A 82 -21.59 -15.93 11.60
N VAL A 83 -21.10 -17.18 11.65
CA VAL A 83 -19.67 -17.50 11.44
C VAL A 83 -19.22 -17.14 10.03
N GLY A 84 -20.10 -17.30 9.03
CA GLY A 84 -19.84 -16.91 7.64
C GLY A 84 -19.57 -15.41 7.43
N LEU A 85 -19.95 -14.55 8.39
CA LEU A 85 -19.63 -13.11 8.34
C LEU A 85 -18.16 -12.80 8.65
N ALA A 86 -17.48 -13.65 9.42
CA ALA A 86 -16.08 -13.45 9.80
C ALA A 86 -15.13 -13.28 8.60
N PRO A 87 -15.12 -14.18 7.58
CA PRO A 87 -14.26 -14.01 6.41
C PRO A 87 -14.61 -12.74 5.60
N LEU A 88 -15.87 -12.29 5.59
CA LEU A 88 -16.27 -11.05 4.93
C LEU A 88 -15.67 -9.83 5.62
N GLY A 89 -15.71 -9.78 6.96
CA GLY A 89 -15.08 -8.72 7.73
C GLY A 89 -13.56 -8.65 7.50
N LEU A 90 -12.90 -9.81 7.46
CA LEU A 90 -11.47 -9.90 7.14
C LEU A 90 -11.14 -9.43 5.72
N ALA A 91 -11.95 -9.80 4.73
CA ALA A 91 -11.76 -9.38 3.35
C ALA A 91 -11.84 -7.85 3.22
N ILE A 92 -12.89 -7.24 3.78
CA ILE A 92 -13.09 -5.78 3.76
C ILE A 92 -11.96 -5.06 4.51
N GLY A 93 -11.59 -5.57 5.70
CA GLY A 93 -10.51 -5.00 6.51
C GLY A 93 -9.17 -4.98 5.76
N THR A 94 -8.79 -6.09 5.14
CA THR A 94 -7.56 -6.20 4.35
C THR A 94 -7.57 -5.25 3.15
N LEU A 95 -8.69 -5.15 2.43
CA LEU A 95 -8.81 -4.24 1.29
C LEU A 95 -8.69 -2.77 1.71
N ASN A 96 -9.40 -2.36 2.76
CA ASN A 96 -9.34 -0.99 3.28
C ASN A 96 -7.94 -0.63 3.76
N LYS A 97 -7.29 -1.51 4.52
CA LYS A 97 -5.90 -1.30 4.98
C LYS A 97 -4.94 -1.12 3.82
N HIS A 98 -5.09 -1.92 2.75
CA HIS A 98 -4.26 -1.78 1.56
C HIS A 98 -4.50 -0.45 0.83
N LEU A 99 -5.75 0.01 0.73
CA LEU A 99 -6.08 1.31 0.15
C LEU A 99 -5.51 2.48 0.97
N GLU A 100 -5.61 2.41 2.29
CA GLU A 100 -5.06 3.41 3.20
C GLU A 100 -3.54 3.48 3.11
N ASN A 101 -2.86 2.32 3.21
CA ASN A 101 -1.42 2.24 3.08
C ASN A 101 -0.92 2.80 1.74
N ARG A 102 -1.66 2.53 0.64
CA ARG A 102 -1.33 3.11 -0.67
C ARG A 102 -1.50 4.61 -0.71
N LYS A 103 -2.59 5.15 -0.14
CA LYS A 103 -2.79 6.60 -0.06
C LYS A 103 -1.69 7.26 0.75
N ALA A 104 -1.32 6.68 1.90
CA ALA A 104 -0.25 7.18 2.75
C ALA A 104 1.13 7.13 2.05
N ALA A 105 1.46 6.01 1.40
CA ALA A 105 2.71 5.87 0.64
C ALA A 105 2.78 6.84 -0.54
N LYS A 106 1.67 7.01 -1.28
CA LYS A 106 1.57 7.99 -2.37
C LYS A 106 1.78 9.41 -1.86
N LEU A 107 1.11 9.79 -0.77
CA LEU A 107 1.26 11.13 -0.20
C LEU A 107 2.71 11.42 0.23
N LYS A 108 3.40 10.43 0.81
CA LYS A 108 4.83 10.56 1.14
C LYS A 108 5.69 10.76 -0.11
N LYS A 109 5.42 9.98 -1.16
CA LYS A 109 6.08 10.10 -2.47
C LYS A 109 5.87 11.49 -3.08
N ASP A 110 4.62 11.93 -3.16
CA ASP A 110 4.24 13.22 -3.74
C ASP A 110 4.91 14.40 -2.99
N ARG A 111 5.09 14.30 -1.67
CA ARG A 111 5.81 15.32 -0.87
C ARG A 111 7.30 15.38 -1.23
N ILE A 112 7.97 14.24 -1.38
CA ILE A 112 9.39 14.21 -1.76
C ILE A 112 9.55 14.71 -3.20
N ASP A 113 8.66 14.29 -4.10
CA ASP A 113 8.65 14.71 -5.50
C ASP A 113 8.41 16.23 -5.61
N ALA A 114 7.55 16.81 -4.77
CA ALA A 114 7.35 18.25 -4.69
C ALA A 114 8.62 19.01 -4.24
N VAL A 115 9.37 18.48 -3.26
CA VAL A 115 10.64 19.08 -2.84
C VAL A 115 11.66 19.02 -3.97
N LEU A 116 11.80 17.88 -4.65
CA LEU A 116 12.72 17.72 -5.78
C LEU A 116 12.38 18.65 -6.95
N ALA A 117 11.08 18.85 -7.22
CA ALA A 117 10.60 19.76 -8.24
C ALA A 117 11.00 21.23 -7.98
N LEU A 118 11.03 21.68 -6.71
CA LEU A 118 11.49 23.03 -6.35
C LEU A 118 12.95 23.27 -6.76
N TYR A 119 13.77 22.22 -6.76
CA TYR A 119 15.18 22.28 -7.16
C TYR A 119 15.42 21.88 -8.61
N ARG A 120 14.35 21.64 -9.41
CA ARG A 120 14.43 21.14 -10.79
C ARG A 120 15.26 19.86 -10.94
N ILE A 121 15.24 19.04 -9.90
CA ILE A 121 15.91 17.74 -9.88
C ILE A 121 14.92 16.73 -10.45
N ALA A 122 15.24 16.21 -11.64
CA ALA A 122 14.54 15.06 -12.19
C ALA A 122 15.31 13.80 -11.79
N TYR A 123 14.59 12.71 -11.54
CA TYR A 123 15.20 11.42 -11.26
C TYR A 123 14.47 10.33 -12.04
N ASP A 124 15.22 9.31 -12.42
CA ASP A 124 14.71 8.04 -12.92
C ASP A 124 15.01 6.98 -11.86
N ILE A 125 14.03 6.13 -11.57
CA ILE A 125 14.18 5.05 -10.59
C ILE A 125 13.68 3.74 -11.19
N ASN A 126 14.56 2.75 -11.24
CA ASN A 126 14.19 1.39 -11.60
C ASN A 126 14.23 0.52 -10.35
N ILE A 127 13.10 -0.14 -10.05
CA ILE A 127 12.95 -0.97 -8.85
C ILE A 127 12.65 -2.39 -9.31
N GLN A 128 13.58 -3.30 -9.03
CA GLN A 128 13.42 -4.72 -9.29
C GLN A 128 13.28 -5.47 -7.97
N PHE A 129 12.20 -6.24 -7.87
CA PHE A 129 11.96 -7.08 -6.70
C PHE A 129 12.43 -8.49 -7.02
N GLY A 130 13.42 -8.96 -6.26
CA GLY A 130 13.90 -10.33 -6.32
C GLY A 130 12.96 -11.33 -5.64
N ALA A 131 13.47 -12.54 -5.46
CA ALA A 131 12.74 -13.60 -4.76
C ALA A 131 12.47 -13.19 -3.30
N SER A 132 11.31 -13.61 -2.79
CA SER A 132 10.97 -13.43 -1.39
C SER A 132 11.09 -14.76 -0.66
N TYR A 133 11.91 -14.79 0.39
CA TYR A 133 12.09 -15.95 1.26
C TYR A 133 11.80 -15.53 2.71
N HIS A 134 10.93 -16.27 3.40
CA HIS A 134 10.59 -16.06 4.81
C HIS A 134 10.25 -14.60 5.18
N GLY A 135 9.49 -13.89 4.32
CA GLY A 135 9.05 -12.52 4.58
C GLY A 135 10.10 -11.44 4.32
N LYS A 136 11.34 -11.81 3.98
CA LYS A 136 12.34 -10.88 3.43
C LYS A 136 12.29 -10.94 1.91
N GLN A 137 12.47 -9.79 1.26
CA GLN A 137 12.50 -9.68 -0.19
C GLN A 137 13.69 -8.82 -0.57
N GLU A 138 14.52 -9.33 -1.48
CA GLU A 138 15.61 -8.56 -2.05
C GLU A 138 15.04 -7.51 -3.00
N VAL A 139 15.50 -6.27 -2.86
CA VAL A 139 15.06 -5.15 -3.69
C VAL A 139 16.30 -4.47 -4.27
N TYR A 140 16.41 -4.51 -5.60
CA TYR A 140 17.44 -3.82 -6.33
C TYR A 140 16.88 -2.48 -6.82
N VAL A 141 17.58 -1.40 -6.51
CA VAL A 141 17.17 -0.04 -6.87
C VAL A 141 18.29 0.66 -7.61
N ASP A 142 18.04 0.97 -8.88
CA ASP A 142 18.88 1.87 -9.65
C ASP A 142 18.24 3.27 -9.63
N LEU A 143 18.96 4.25 -9.09
CA LEU A 143 18.51 5.64 -8.99
C LEU A 143 19.44 6.53 -9.81
N GLN A 144 18.90 7.13 -10.87
CA GLN A 144 19.65 8.05 -11.72
C GLN A 144 19.08 9.45 -11.58
N THR A 145 19.87 10.38 -11.03
CA THR A 145 19.45 11.78 -10.90
C THR A 145 20.00 12.63 -12.05
N LYS A 146 19.16 13.51 -12.58
CA LYS A 146 19.51 14.52 -13.58
C LYS A 146 19.64 15.87 -12.89
N ASN A 147 20.68 16.64 -13.25
CA ASN A 147 21.02 17.97 -12.70
C ASN A 147 21.56 18.00 -11.26
N LEU A 148 22.16 16.91 -10.77
CA LEU A 148 22.86 16.87 -9.48
C LEU A 148 24.38 16.83 -9.66
N PRO A 149 25.16 17.72 -9.02
CA PRO A 149 26.61 17.55 -8.96
C PRO A 149 26.91 16.29 -8.12
N LYS A 150 27.48 15.26 -8.76
CA LYS A 150 27.93 14.04 -8.09
C LYS A 150 29.08 14.39 -7.14
N THR A 151 28.82 14.43 -5.85
CA THR A 151 29.89 14.38 -4.84
C THR A 151 30.29 12.92 -4.64
N HIS A 152 31.36 12.51 -5.33
CA HIS A 152 32.15 11.36 -4.91
C HIS A 152 32.79 11.72 -3.57
N LEU A 153 32.46 10.96 -2.52
CA LEU A 153 33.21 10.93 -1.27
C LEU A 153 34.12 9.71 -1.31
#